data_AF-A0A0A9YHI0-F1
#
_entry.id   AF-A0A0A9YHI0-F1
#
_cell.length_a   1.000
_cell.length_b   1.000
_cell.length_c   1.000
_cell.angle_alpha   90.00
_cell.angle_beta   90.00
_cell.angle_gamma   90.00
#
_symmetry.space_group_name_H-M   'P 1'
#
loop_
_entity.id
_entity.type
_entity.pdbx_description
1 polymer ?
#
loop_
_entity_poly.entity_id
_entity_poly.type
_entity_poly.pdbx_seq_one_letter_code
_entity_poly.pdbx_strand_id
1 'polypeptide(L)'
;PSSAQVCGTDGLTYLNLCFLRRSGCINNTKIGVQHPGPCDPCAGVVCPDGQICLVTEGRVARCSCPDSCSFEGPPVCATDGQTYSNECYMRLEACRTRKQLAILYKDSCSTGVNPCVGLQCEYGSFCMVS
;
A
#
# COMPACT_ATOMS: atom_id res chain seq x y z
N PRO A 1 -6.31 33.06 12.33
CA PRO A 1 -5.98 31.72 12.88
C PRO A 1 -5.69 30.73 11.73
N SER A 2 -4.45 30.26 11.60
CA SER A 2 -4.07 29.33 10.53
C SER A 2 -4.72 27.97 10.78
N SER A 3 -5.70 27.59 9.98
CA SER A 3 -6.38 26.27 10.01
C SER A 3 -5.55 25.15 9.37
N ALA A 4 -4.44 25.48 8.71
CA ALA A 4 -3.58 24.52 8.03
C ALA A 4 -2.82 23.62 9.01
N GLN A 5 -2.66 22.35 8.63
CA GLN A 5 -1.82 21.38 9.33
C GLN A 5 -0.37 21.84 9.40
N VAL A 6 0.34 21.39 10.44
CA VAL A 6 1.77 21.67 10.65
C VAL A 6 2.49 20.43 11.15
N CYS A 7 3.75 20.27 10.76
CA CYS A 7 4.61 19.23 11.28
C CYS A 7 5.41 19.80 12.45
N GLY A 8 5.31 19.14 13.61
CA GLY A 8 6.06 19.50 14.80
C GLY A 8 7.52 19.06 14.72
N THR A 9 8.39 19.72 15.50
CA THR A 9 9.80 19.29 15.67
C THR A 9 9.95 17.93 16.34
N ASP A 10 8.87 17.41 16.91
CA ASP A 10 8.73 16.07 17.48
C ASP A 10 8.31 15.01 16.44
N GLY A 11 8.17 15.39 15.17
CA GLY A 11 7.81 14.49 14.08
C GLY A 11 6.31 14.17 14.00
N LEU A 12 5.47 14.86 14.78
CA LEU A 12 4.02 14.66 14.78
C LEU A 12 3.29 15.69 13.92
N THR A 13 2.28 15.23 13.17
CA THR A 13 1.39 16.12 12.42
C THR A 13 0.30 16.65 13.34
N TYR A 14 0.18 17.98 13.42
CA TYR A 14 -0.87 18.64 14.17
C TYR A 14 -1.93 19.21 13.22
N LEU A 15 -3.20 19.14 13.63
CA LEU A 15 -4.33 19.68 12.88
C LEU A 15 -4.11 21.15 12.48
N ASN A 16 -3.50 21.91 13.40
CA ASN A 16 -3.00 23.26 13.14
C ASN A 16 -2.08 23.72 14.28
N LEU A 17 -1.54 24.94 14.15
CA LEU A 17 -0.63 25.56 15.12
C LEU A 17 -1.21 25.66 16.54
N CYS A 18 -2.52 25.81 16.70
CA CYS A 18 -3.16 25.87 18.02
C CYS A 18 -3.01 24.53 18.76
N PHE A 19 -3.29 23.43 18.06
CA PHE A 19 -3.15 22.08 18.62
C PHE A 19 -1.69 21.74 18.94
N LEU A 20 -0.74 22.17 18.10
CA LEU A 20 0.69 22.04 18.38
C LEU A 20 1.09 22.75 19.68
N ARG A 21 0.72 24.03 19.82
CA ARG A 21 1.03 24.82 21.02
C ARG A 21 0.38 24.24 22.27
N ARG A 22 -0.87 23.78 22.17
CA ARG A 22 -1.59 23.12 23.26
C ARG A 22 -0.86 21.84 23.69
N SER A 23 -0.42 21.01 22.73
CA SER A 23 0.34 19.79 23.01
C SER A 23 1.63 20.08 23.76
N GLY A 24 2.40 21.07 23.32
CA GLY A 24 3.63 21.48 24.02
C GLY A 24 3.36 21.97 25.45
N CYS A 25 2.29 22.74 25.64
CA CYS A 25 1.88 23.22 26.96
C CYS A 25 1.47 22.09 27.91
N ILE A 26 0.67 21.13 27.45
CA ILE A 26 0.19 20.01 28.27
C ILE A 26 1.33 19.05 28.63
N ASN A 27 2.23 18.78 27.69
CA ASN A 27 3.34 17.84 27.88
C ASN A 27 4.58 18.48 28.51
N ASN A 28 4.53 19.78 28.82
CA ASN A 28 5.66 20.57 29.31
C ASN A 28 6.91 20.45 28.42
N THR A 29 6.69 20.45 27.10
CA THR A 29 7.73 20.35 26.06
C THR A 29 7.63 21.53 25.10
N LYS A 30 8.79 22.00 24.62
CA LYS A 30 8.84 23.05 23.61
C LYS A 30 8.79 22.42 22.22
N ILE A 31 7.59 22.30 21.66
CA ILE A 31 7.36 21.80 20.31
C ILE A 31 7.34 23.01 19.35
N GLY A 32 8.25 23.04 18.39
CA GLY A 32 8.28 24.03 17.32
C GLY A 32 7.57 23.53 16.07
N VAL A 33 7.34 24.42 15.10
CA VAL A 33 6.97 24.00 13.74
C VAL A 33 8.25 23.65 13.00
N GLN A 34 8.37 22.41 12.52
CA GLN A 34 9.45 22.00 11.63
C GLN A 34 9.20 22.53 10.22
N HIS A 35 7.99 22.34 9.69
CA HIS A 35 7.54 22.91 8.42
C HIS A 35 5.99 22.95 8.33
N PRO A 36 5.42 23.71 7.38
CA PRO A 36 3.98 23.68 7.09
C PRO A 36 3.52 22.33 6.50
N GLY A 37 2.26 21.96 6.74
CA GLY A 37 1.69 20.71 6.24
C GLY A 37 1.99 19.48 7.11
N PRO A 38 1.56 18.28 6.71
CA PRO A 38 1.76 17.05 7.46
C PRO A 38 3.22 16.56 7.43
N CYS A 39 3.65 15.90 8.50
CA CYS A 39 4.96 15.25 8.57
C CYS A 39 5.10 14.09 7.57
N ASP A 40 4.03 13.37 7.27
CA ASP A 40 4.02 12.39 6.19
C ASP A 40 3.04 12.85 5.11
N PRO A 41 3.54 13.36 3.95
CA PRO A 41 2.69 13.72 2.82
C PRO A 41 1.86 12.54 2.29
N CYS A 42 2.30 11.30 2.50
CA CYS A 42 1.58 10.10 2.08
C CYS A 42 0.52 9.64 3.09
N ALA A 43 0.44 10.26 4.26
CA ALA A 43 -0.56 9.91 5.27
C ALA A 43 -1.98 10.14 4.72
N GLY A 44 -2.75 9.05 4.57
CA GLY A 44 -4.11 9.08 4.04
C GLY A 44 -4.22 9.18 2.52
N VAL A 45 -3.10 9.11 1.79
CA VAL A 45 -3.11 9.07 0.33
C VAL A 45 -3.43 7.66 -0.15
N VAL A 46 -4.52 7.51 -0.90
CA VAL A 46 -4.89 6.26 -1.58
C VAL A 46 -4.52 6.39 -3.05
N CYS A 47 -3.57 5.56 -3.49
CA CYS A 47 -3.12 5.55 -4.88
C CYS A 47 -3.91 4.55 -5.73
N PRO A 48 -4.15 4.86 -7.02
CA PRO A 48 -4.88 3.97 -7.93
C PRO A 48 -4.02 2.77 -8.37
N ASP A 49 -4.67 1.72 -8.86
CA ASP A 49 -4.03 0.62 -9.62
C ASP A 49 -2.85 -0.06 -8.92
N GLY A 50 -2.90 -0.18 -7.58
CA GLY A 50 -1.83 -0.81 -6.80
C GLY A 50 -0.53 -0.01 -6.74
N GLN A 51 -0.54 1.26 -7.15
CA GLN A 51 0.57 2.18 -6.95
C GLN A 51 0.83 2.40 -5.45
N ILE A 52 2.08 2.72 -5.14
CA ILE A 52 2.49 3.13 -3.80
C ILE A 52 2.66 4.65 -3.76
N CYS A 53 2.36 5.24 -2.59
CA CYS A 53 2.66 6.65 -2.37
C CYS A 53 4.13 6.80 -1.99
N LEU A 54 4.85 7.67 -2.69
CA LEU A 54 6.23 8.03 -2.43
C LEU A 54 6.33 9.52 -2.11
N VAL A 55 7.21 9.86 -1.17
CA VAL A 55 7.54 11.25 -0.85
C VAL A 55 8.75 11.67 -1.67
N THR A 56 8.58 12.65 -2.55
CA THR A 56 9.67 13.22 -3.37
C THR A 56 10.55 14.18 -2.57
N GLU A 57 11.70 14.61 -3.11
CA GLU A 57 12.62 15.54 -2.43
C GLU A 57 11.94 16.86 -2.00
N GLY A 58 10.92 17.32 -2.74
CA GLY A 58 10.11 18.49 -2.39
C GLY A 58 9.04 18.24 -1.32
N ARG A 59 9.02 17.08 -0.66
CA ARG A 59 7.95 16.61 0.23
C ARG A 59 6.56 16.58 -0.41
N VAL A 60 6.52 16.29 -1.71
CA VAL A 60 5.26 16.10 -2.43
C VAL A 60 4.97 14.60 -2.50
N ALA A 61 3.77 14.23 -2.08
CA ALA A 61 3.24 12.88 -2.25
C ALA A 61 3.01 12.61 -3.74
N ARG A 62 3.56 11.51 -4.24
CA ARG A 62 3.41 11.07 -5.62
C ARG A 62 3.08 9.59 -5.65
N CYS A 63 1.99 9.24 -6.31
CA CYS A 63 1.68 7.84 -6.60
C CYS A 63 2.55 7.35 -7.76
N SER A 64 3.23 6.22 -7.56
CA SER A 64 4.08 5.60 -8.56
C SER A 64 4.05 4.09 -8.39
N CYS A 65 4.40 3.37 -9.46
CA CYS A 65 4.69 1.96 -9.30
C CYS A 65 5.92 1.77 -8.40
N PRO A 66 5.98 0.67 -7.63
CA PRO A 66 7.20 0.30 -6.92
C PRO A 66 8.40 0.24 -7.88
N ASP A 67 9.58 0.65 -7.42
CA ASP A 67 10.79 0.53 -8.24
C ASP A 67 11.36 -0.89 -8.19
N SER A 68 11.26 -1.53 -7.03
CA SER A 68 11.73 -2.88 -6.75
C SER A 68 10.77 -3.66 -5.85
N CYS A 69 10.93 -4.97 -5.86
CA CYS A 69 10.22 -5.91 -5.02
C CYS A 69 11.21 -6.81 -4.28
N SER A 70 10.87 -7.21 -3.05
CA SER A 70 11.56 -8.32 -2.40
C SER A 70 11.30 -9.61 -3.19
N PHE A 71 12.27 -10.52 -3.21
CA PHE A 71 12.11 -11.86 -3.77
C PHE A 71 11.42 -12.83 -2.81
N GLU A 72 10.98 -12.36 -1.64
CA GLU A 72 10.29 -13.17 -0.65
C GLU A 72 8.82 -13.43 -1.01
N GLY A 73 8.33 -14.60 -0.62
CA GLY A 73 6.94 -15.01 -0.77
C GLY A 73 6.74 -16.13 -1.80
N PRO A 74 5.56 -16.80 -1.76
CA PRO A 74 5.24 -17.85 -2.71
C PRO A 74 4.86 -17.28 -4.08
N PRO A 75 4.97 -18.08 -5.16
CA PRO A 75 4.45 -17.73 -6.46
C PRO A 75 2.93 -17.52 -6.41
N VAL A 76 2.41 -16.73 -7.34
CA VAL A 76 0.97 -16.47 -7.47
C VAL A 76 0.53 -16.63 -8.92
N CYS A 77 -0.65 -17.21 -9.11
CA CYS A 77 -1.32 -17.28 -10.41
C CYS A 77 -2.29 -16.10 -10.51
N ALA A 78 -2.16 -15.28 -11.56
CA ALA A 78 -3.01 -14.12 -11.74
C ALA A 78 -4.13 -14.36 -12.77
N THR A 79 -5.10 -13.45 -12.82
CA THR A 79 -6.27 -13.50 -13.73
C THR A 79 -5.92 -13.49 -15.21
N ASP A 80 -4.70 -13.12 -15.59
CA ASP A 80 -4.19 -13.22 -16.97
C ASP A 80 -3.62 -14.61 -17.31
N GLY A 81 -3.72 -15.57 -16.38
CA GLY A 81 -3.21 -16.94 -16.52
C GLY A 81 -1.69 -17.05 -16.41
N GLN A 82 -0.99 -15.98 -15.98
CA GLN A 82 0.45 -15.98 -15.80
C GLN A 82 0.85 -16.21 -14.34
N THR A 83 1.91 -17.00 -14.16
CA THR A 83 2.58 -17.16 -12.86
C THR A 83 3.52 -16.00 -12.62
N TYR A 84 3.38 -15.34 -11.48
CA TYR A 84 4.32 -14.34 -10.99
C TYR A 84 5.13 -14.93 -9.82
N SER A 85 6.40 -14.54 -9.71
CA SER A 85 7.32 -15.04 -8.68
C SER A 85 6.84 -14.78 -7.26
N ASN A 86 6.14 -13.67 -7.04
CA ASN A 86 5.35 -13.39 -5.84
C ASN A 86 4.31 -12.30 -6.10
N GLU A 87 3.48 -12.03 -5.09
CA GLU A 87 2.45 -10.99 -5.13
C GLU A 87 3.00 -9.58 -5.40
N CYS A 88 4.21 -9.26 -4.93
CA CYS A 88 4.82 -7.95 -5.20
C CYS A 88 5.12 -7.80 -6.70
N TYR A 89 5.77 -8.78 -7.32
CA TYR A 89 6.08 -8.76 -8.75
C TYR A 89 4.82 -8.72 -9.61
N MET A 90 3.76 -9.42 -9.20
CA MET A 90 2.44 -9.37 -9.85
C MET A 90 1.84 -7.96 -9.79
N ARG A 91 1.82 -7.31 -8.62
CA ARG A 91 1.33 -5.93 -8.47
C ARG A 91 2.20 -4.91 -9.21
N LEU A 92 3.51 -5.14 -9.22
CA LEU A 92 4.47 -4.31 -9.95
C LEU A 92 4.19 -4.35 -11.46
N GLU A 93 4.01 -5.54 -12.02
CA GLU A 93 3.66 -5.71 -13.43
C GLU A 93 2.29 -5.09 -13.73
N ALA A 94 1.28 -5.37 -12.90
CA ALA A 94 -0.06 -4.79 -13.01
C ALA A 94 0.01 -3.26 -13.09
N CYS A 95 0.79 -2.65 -12.20
CA CYS A 95 0.99 -1.21 -12.16
C CYS A 95 1.71 -0.68 -13.41
N ARG A 96 2.84 -1.29 -13.81
CA ARG A 96 3.65 -0.83 -14.94
C ARG A 96 2.94 -0.98 -16.28
N THR A 97 2.14 -2.03 -16.43
CA THR A 97 1.40 -2.34 -17.66
C THR A 97 -0.05 -1.86 -17.64
N ARG A 98 -0.49 -1.24 -16.54
CA ARG A 98 -1.89 -0.84 -16.30
C ARG A 98 -2.89 -1.97 -16.51
N LYS A 99 -2.50 -3.19 -16.13
CA LYS A 99 -3.39 -4.34 -16.12
C LYS A 99 -4.13 -4.42 -14.80
N GLN A 100 -5.39 -4.78 -14.85
CA GLN A 100 -6.14 -5.19 -13.66
C GLN A 100 -5.91 -6.68 -13.43
N LEU A 101 -4.87 -6.98 -12.66
CA LEU A 101 -4.55 -8.35 -12.27
C LEU A 101 -5.11 -8.60 -10.87
N ALA A 102 -5.80 -9.73 -10.69
CA ALA A 102 -6.13 -10.27 -9.38
C ALA A 102 -5.44 -11.63 -9.21
N ILE A 103 -5.16 -12.01 -7.96
CA ILE A 103 -4.62 -13.33 -7.66
C ILE A 103 -5.79 -14.32 -7.74
N LEU A 104 -5.67 -15.33 -8.62
CA LEU A 104 -6.57 -16.47 -8.64
C LEU A 104 -6.27 -17.38 -7.44
N TYR A 105 -4.99 -17.74 -7.27
CA TYR A 105 -4.52 -18.55 -6.14
C TYR A 105 -3.01 -18.37 -5.88
N LYS A 106 -2.57 -18.68 -4.65
CA LYS A 106 -1.20 -18.49 -4.15
C LYS A 106 -0.29 -19.70 -4.44
N ASP A 107 -0.21 -20.05 -5.72
CA ASP A 107 0.76 -21.00 -6.27
C ASP A 107 1.00 -20.66 -7.75
N SER A 108 1.88 -21.38 -8.43
CA SER A 108 2.08 -21.26 -9.88
C SER A 108 0.81 -21.62 -10.64
N CYS A 109 0.51 -20.89 -11.73
CA CYS A 109 -0.54 -21.29 -12.65
C CYS A 109 -0.28 -22.72 -13.14
N SER A 110 -1.30 -23.55 -13.03
CA SER A 110 -1.22 -24.92 -13.46
C SER A 110 -1.39 -24.93 -14.97
N THR A 111 -0.50 -25.58 -15.73
CA THR A 111 -0.73 -25.87 -17.15
C THR A 111 -1.95 -26.79 -17.28
N GLY A 112 -3.14 -26.20 -17.34
CA GLY A 112 -4.40 -26.92 -17.60
C GLY A 112 -4.92 -27.83 -16.48
N VAL A 113 -4.40 -27.76 -15.26
CA VAL A 113 -4.93 -28.54 -14.13
C VAL A 113 -5.80 -27.64 -13.25
N ASN A 114 -7.10 -27.90 -13.24
CA ASN A 114 -8.01 -27.24 -12.32
C ASN A 114 -7.64 -27.66 -10.87
N PRO A 115 -7.30 -26.74 -9.95
CA PRO A 115 -6.89 -27.06 -8.58
C PRO A 115 -7.99 -27.75 -7.74
N CYS A 116 -9.23 -27.74 -8.22
CA CYS A 116 -10.32 -28.54 -7.67
C CYS A 116 -10.29 -30.01 -8.09
N VAL A 117 -9.43 -30.40 -9.06
CA VAL A 117 -9.31 -31.79 -9.52
C VAL A 117 -8.65 -32.61 -8.41
N GLY A 118 -9.46 -33.44 -7.74
CA GLY A 118 -9.03 -34.29 -6.63
C GLY A 118 -9.36 -33.73 -5.24
N LEU A 119 -9.92 -32.52 -5.13
CA LEU A 119 -10.34 -31.96 -3.85
C LEU A 119 -11.74 -32.48 -3.49
N GLN A 120 -11.83 -33.35 -2.47
CA GLN A 120 -13.11 -33.72 -1.87
C GLN A 120 -13.50 -32.66 -0.84
N CYS A 121 -14.51 -31.87 -1.19
CA CYS A 121 -15.12 -30.88 -0.32
C CYS A 121 -16.20 -31.55 0.54
N GLU A 122 -16.20 -31.34 1.86
CA GLU A 122 -17.20 -31.90 2.76
C GLU A 122 -18.42 -30.97 2.92
N TYR A 123 -19.52 -31.51 3.47
CA TYR A 123 -20.74 -30.75 3.81
C TYR A 123 -21.40 -30.00 2.64
N GLY A 124 -21.29 -30.54 1.41
CA GLY A 124 -21.94 -29.96 0.23
C GLY A 124 -21.29 -28.67 -0.28
N SER A 125 -20.06 -28.38 0.15
CA SER A 125 -19.28 -27.27 -0.43
C SER A 125 -18.78 -27.63 -1.83
N PHE A 126 -18.65 -26.62 -2.69
CA PHE A 126 -18.11 -26.76 -4.04
C PHE A 126 -16.79 -26.02 -4.14
N CYS A 127 -15.78 -26.68 -4.70
CA CYS A 127 -14.54 -26.01 -5.04
C CYS A 127 -14.76 -25.12 -6.27
N MET A 128 -14.33 -23.88 -6.16
CA MET A 128 -14.42 -22.89 -7.22
C MET A 128 -13.04 -22.32 -7.49
N VAL A 129 -12.68 -22.27 -8.77
CA VAL A 129 -11.49 -21.56 -9.24
C VAL A 129 -11.94 -20.10 -9.43
N SER A 130 -11.48 -19.22 -8.54
CA SER A 130 -11.76 -17.78 -8.56
C SER A 130 -10.68 -17.05 -9.33
#